data_AF-A0A920KRA0-F1
#
_entry.id   AF-A0A920KRA0-F1
#
_cell.length_a   1.000
_cell.length_b   1.000
_cell.length_c   1.000
_cell.angle_alpha   90.00
_cell.angle_beta   90.00
_cell.angle_gamma   90.00
#
_symmetry.space_group_name_H-M   'P 1'
#
loop_
_entity.id
_entity.type
_entity.pdbx_description
1 polymer ?
#
loop_
_entity_poly.entity_id
_entity_poly.type
_entity_poly.pdbx_seq_one_letter_code
_entity_poly.pdbx_strand_id
1 'polypeptide(L)'
;MGHKLIRGAIEYTSRKPERMGEVRGREVFTLSCQPDGTDVLLAHCEIDDAPKVTRDVCLALRHADSSPIDCSVRLSVGGQFEGSGWMRFAKGYAECETFNARDGRISQELETDGQVGWLQSHPIIGDALLMRLYPLEQGPVFTH
;
A
#
# COMPACT_ATOMS: atom_id res chain seq x y z
N MET A 1 -7.22 -22.64 13.32
CA MET A 1 -7.91 -22.27 12.06
C MET A 1 -6.84 -21.98 11.02
N GLY A 2 -7.06 -22.31 9.74
CA GLY A 2 -6.08 -22.06 8.68
C GLY A 2 -6.08 -20.60 8.22
N HIS A 3 -5.10 -20.23 7.39
CA HIS A 3 -5.04 -18.92 6.75
C HIS A 3 -6.28 -18.68 5.88
N LYS A 4 -6.87 -17.47 5.94
CA LYS A 4 -7.85 -17.01 4.95
C LYS A 4 -7.12 -16.21 3.88
N LEU A 5 -7.34 -16.55 2.62
CA LEU A 5 -6.77 -15.87 1.47
C LEU A 5 -7.86 -15.13 0.69
N ILE A 6 -7.60 -13.87 0.37
CA ILE A 6 -8.40 -13.06 -0.54
C ILE A 6 -7.49 -12.66 -1.70
N ARG A 7 -7.96 -12.83 -2.94
CA ARG A 7 -7.22 -12.45 -4.15
C ARG A 7 -8.11 -11.61 -5.03
N GLY A 8 -7.51 -10.66 -5.73
CA GLY A 8 -8.24 -9.80 -6.64
C GLY A 8 -7.33 -9.08 -7.61
N ALA A 9 -7.97 -8.40 -8.55
CA ALA A 9 -7.34 -7.48 -9.48
C ALA A 9 -8.18 -6.20 -9.55
N ILE A 10 -7.53 -5.07 -9.74
CA ILE A 10 -8.16 -3.76 -9.91
C ILE A 10 -7.60 -3.16 -11.19
N GLU A 11 -8.47 -2.80 -12.14
CA GLU A 11 -8.08 -2.09 -13.36
C GLU A 11 -8.17 -0.59 -13.13
N TYR A 12 -7.15 0.13 -13.60
CA TYR A 12 -7.17 1.59 -13.61
C TYR A 12 -7.67 2.05 -14.97
N THR A 13 -8.73 2.86 -14.98
CA THR A 13 -9.30 3.41 -16.22
C THR A 13 -9.09 4.91 -16.32
N SER A 14 -9.03 5.42 -17.55
CA SER A 14 -8.87 6.85 -17.81
C SER A 14 -10.20 7.59 -17.79
N ARG A 15 -10.17 8.83 -17.26
CA ARG A 15 -11.27 9.79 -17.36
C ARG A 15 -11.01 10.91 -18.38
N LYS A 16 -9.92 10.82 -19.15
CA LYS A 16 -9.61 11.81 -20.19
C LYS A 16 -10.57 11.64 -21.37
N PRO A 17 -11.09 12.74 -21.96
CA PRO A 17 -12.06 12.66 -23.06
C PRO A 17 -11.61 11.77 -24.23
N GLU A 18 -10.32 11.82 -24.60
CA GLU A 18 -9.76 11.13 -25.76
C GLU A 18 -9.57 9.62 -25.58
N ARG A 19 -9.71 9.10 -24.36
CA ARG A 19 -9.53 7.68 -24.02
C ARG A 19 -10.38 7.26 -22.82
N MET A 20 -11.61 7.77 -22.76
CA MET A 20 -12.52 7.57 -21.64
C MET A 20 -12.79 6.08 -21.43
N GLY A 21 -12.62 5.60 -20.20
CA GLY A 21 -12.84 4.20 -19.83
C GLY A 21 -11.72 3.25 -20.27
N GLU A 22 -10.75 3.70 -21.08
CA GLU A 22 -9.63 2.85 -21.48
C GLU A 22 -8.75 2.50 -20.30
N VAL A 23 -8.29 1.24 -20.27
CA VAL A 23 -7.33 0.75 -19.28
C VAL A 23 -6.01 1.50 -19.42
N ARG A 24 -5.45 1.90 -18.28
CA ARG A 24 -4.17 2.63 -18.19
C ARG A 24 -3.18 2.00 -17.21
N GLY A 25 -3.54 0.85 -16.67
CA GLY A 25 -2.80 0.13 -15.65
C GLY A 25 -3.71 -0.80 -14.87
N ARG A 26 -3.12 -1.52 -13.93
CA ARG A 26 -3.78 -2.55 -13.14
C ARG A 26 -2.98 -2.83 -11.87
N GLU A 27 -3.62 -3.44 -10.90
CA GLU A 27 -2.94 -4.17 -9.84
C GLU A 27 -3.55 -5.54 -9.64
N VAL A 28 -2.71 -6.48 -9.21
CA VAL A 28 -3.13 -7.79 -8.70
C VAL A 28 -2.67 -7.91 -7.27
N PHE A 29 -3.51 -8.45 -6.40
CA PHE A 29 -3.20 -8.55 -4.98
C PHE A 29 -3.60 -9.87 -4.36
N THR A 30 -2.91 -10.19 -3.26
CA THR A 30 -3.29 -11.24 -2.30
C THR A 30 -3.28 -10.65 -0.91
N LEU A 31 -4.36 -10.83 -0.15
CA LEU A 31 -4.44 -10.54 1.27
C LEU A 31 -4.54 -11.86 2.05
N SER A 32 -3.55 -12.10 2.91
CA SER A 32 -3.48 -13.28 3.76
C SER A 32 -3.82 -12.90 5.20
N CYS A 33 -4.98 -13.32 5.70
CA CYS A 33 -5.33 -13.18 7.10
C CYS A 33 -4.80 -14.38 7.88
N GLN A 34 -3.79 -14.14 8.71
CA GLN A 34 -3.07 -15.17 9.44
C GLN A 34 -3.72 -15.47 10.79
N PRO A 35 -3.54 -16.68 11.34
CA PRO A 35 -4.15 -17.08 12.62
C PRO A 35 -3.66 -16.29 13.85
N ASP A 36 -2.51 -15.63 13.75
CA ASP A 36 -1.91 -14.81 14.81
C ASP A 36 -2.47 -13.38 14.86
N GLY A 37 -3.42 -13.05 13.98
CA GLY A 37 -3.98 -11.71 13.86
C GLY A 37 -3.17 -10.77 12.98
N THR A 38 -2.25 -11.29 12.15
CA THR A 38 -1.53 -10.51 11.15
C THR A 38 -2.21 -10.64 9.78
N ASP A 39 -2.53 -9.51 9.14
CA ASP A 39 -2.96 -9.45 7.74
C ASP A 39 -1.76 -9.06 6.86
N VAL A 40 -1.44 -9.85 5.83
CA VAL A 40 -0.35 -9.54 4.89
C VAL A 40 -0.91 -9.31 3.48
N LEU A 41 -0.75 -8.08 2.99
CA LEU A 41 -1.05 -7.67 1.63
C LEU A 41 0.21 -7.81 0.76
N LEU A 42 0.08 -8.52 -0.35
CA LEU A 42 1.00 -8.47 -1.48
C LEU A 42 0.28 -7.82 -2.65
N ALA A 43 0.84 -6.77 -3.24
CA ALA A 43 0.29 -6.09 -4.40
C ALA A 43 1.38 -5.85 -5.46
N HIS A 44 1.05 -6.16 -6.71
CA HIS A 44 1.84 -5.81 -7.89
C HIS A 44 1.02 -4.83 -8.72
N CYS A 45 1.50 -3.60 -8.85
CA CYS A 45 0.83 -2.50 -9.51
C CYS A 45 1.60 -2.08 -10.77
N GLU A 46 0.87 -1.82 -11.85
CA GLU A 46 1.41 -1.36 -13.13
C GLU A 46 0.63 -0.13 -13.63
N ILE A 47 1.35 0.88 -14.10
CA ILE A 47 0.83 1.98 -14.91
C ILE A 47 1.43 1.84 -16.30
N ASP A 48 0.57 1.72 -17.31
CA ASP A 48 0.97 1.51 -18.71
C ASP A 48 1.32 2.82 -19.42
N ASP A 49 0.77 3.94 -18.93
CA ASP A 49 1.06 5.28 -19.46
C ASP A 49 2.54 5.62 -19.26
N ALA A 50 3.16 6.26 -20.26
CA ALA A 50 4.55 6.68 -20.15
C ALA A 50 4.73 7.86 -19.15
N PRO A 51 5.78 7.85 -18.31
CA PRO A 51 6.70 6.72 -18.10
C PRO A 51 6.01 5.58 -17.35
N LYS A 52 6.17 4.34 -17.85
CA LYS A 52 5.56 3.16 -17.21
C LYS A 52 6.03 3.04 -15.78
N VAL A 53 5.14 2.70 -14.86
CA VAL A 53 5.51 2.52 -13.44
C VAL A 53 5.13 1.12 -13.01
N THR A 54 6.07 0.41 -12.40
CA THR A 54 5.79 -0.86 -11.71
C THR A 54 6.11 -0.66 -10.24
N ARG A 55 5.17 -1.00 -9.36
CA ARG A 55 5.35 -0.95 -7.91
C ARG A 55 4.94 -2.29 -7.30
N ASP A 56 5.86 -2.89 -6.57
CA ASP A 56 5.59 -4.08 -5.76
C ASP A 56 5.52 -3.67 -4.30
N VAL A 57 4.54 -4.18 -3.58
CA VAL A 57 4.31 -3.89 -2.16
C VAL A 57 4.05 -5.18 -1.39
N CYS A 58 4.75 -5.34 -0.27
CA CYS A 58 4.39 -6.23 0.82
C CYS A 58 4.07 -5.37 2.05
N LEU A 59 2.88 -5.50 2.61
CA LEU A 59 2.43 -4.72 3.77
C LEU A 59 1.82 -5.66 4.81
N ALA A 60 2.37 -5.64 6.02
CA ALA A 60 1.83 -6.35 7.17
C ALA A 60 1.06 -5.37 8.08
N LEU A 61 -0.16 -5.76 8.45
CA LEU A 61 -1.06 -4.99 9.30
C LEU A 61 -1.56 -5.86 10.46
N ARG A 62 -1.89 -5.23 11.59
CA ARG A 62 -2.65 -5.90 12.64
C ARG A 62 -4.11 -6.02 12.22
N HIS A 63 -4.68 -7.22 12.31
CA HIS A 63 -6.07 -7.48 11.94
C HIS A 63 -7.07 -6.69 12.79
N ALA A 64 -6.74 -6.46 14.06
CA ALA A 64 -7.64 -5.83 15.04
C ALA A 64 -7.91 -4.35 14.74
N ASP A 65 -6.91 -3.60 14.27
CA ASP A 65 -6.98 -2.14 14.15
C ASP A 65 -6.33 -1.59 12.87
N SER A 66 -5.88 -2.47 11.95
CA SER A 66 -5.18 -2.10 10.71
C SER A 66 -3.88 -1.32 10.89
N SER A 67 -3.34 -1.24 12.11
CA SER A 67 -2.05 -0.58 12.35
C SER A 67 -0.92 -1.32 11.61
N PRO A 68 -0.02 -0.61 10.90
CA PRO A 68 1.07 -1.25 10.19
C PRO A 68 2.08 -1.87 11.16
N ILE A 69 2.65 -2.98 10.72
CA ILE A 69 3.75 -3.68 11.40
C ILE A 69 5.04 -3.41 10.63
N ASP A 70 5.04 -3.73 9.33
CA ASP A 70 6.13 -3.46 8.41
C ASP A 70 5.63 -3.35 6.98
N CYS A 71 6.45 -2.77 6.12
CA CYS A 71 6.20 -2.68 4.68
C CYS A 71 7.51 -2.78 3.90
N SER A 72 7.47 -3.46 2.75
CA SER A 72 8.52 -3.35 1.74
C SER A 72 7.93 -2.90 0.41
N VAL A 73 8.65 -2.01 -0.26
CA VAL A 73 8.25 -1.45 -1.55
C VAL A 73 9.42 -1.52 -2.53
N ARG A 74 9.14 -1.88 -3.78
CA ARG A 74 10.07 -1.74 -4.91
C ARG A 74 9.39 -0.93 -6.00
N LEU A 75 10.12 0.02 -6.57
CA LEU A 75 9.64 0.90 -7.64
C LEU A 75 10.54 0.80 -8.86
N SER A 76 9.92 0.63 -10.02
CA SER A 76 10.56 0.78 -11.33
C SER A 76 9.81 1.81 -12.16
N VAL A 77 10.54 2.69 -12.85
CA VAL A 77 10.00 3.74 -13.72
C VAL A 77 10.65 3.60 -15.10
N GLY A 78 9.84 3.59 -16.16
CA GLY A 78 10.31 3.35 -17.53
C GLY A 78 10.98 1.99 -17.72
N GLY A 79 10.65 0.99 -16.89
CA GLY A 79 11.31 -0.32 -16.88
C GLY A 79 12.70 -0.32 -16.24
N GLN A 80 13.11 0.78 -15.59
CA GLN A 80 14.37 0.89 -14.86
C GLN A 80 14.10 0.91 -13.36
N PHE A 81 15.01 0.33 -12.58
CA PHE A 81 14.93 0.39 -11.12
C PHE A 81 15.07 1.83 -10.65
N GLU A 82 14.08 2.30 -9.88
CA GLU A 82 14.05 3.64 -9.29
C GLU A 82 14.43 3.59 -7.81
N GLY A 83 13.94 2.60 -7.08
CA GLY A 83 14.27 2.44 -5.68
C GLY A 83 13.56 1.30 -4.97
N SER A 84 13.99 1.04 -3.74
CA SER A 84 13.34 0.10 -2.84
C SER A 84 13.44 0.59 -1.40
N GLY A 85 12.45 0.26 -0.59
CA GLY A 85 12.39 0.65 0.80
C GLY A 85 11.81 -0.43 1.68
N TRP A 86 12.25 -0.45 2.93
CA TRP A 86 11.64 -1.18 4.02
C TRP A 86 11.29 -0.19 5.12
N MET A 87 10.12 -0.40 5.73
CA MET A 87 9.63 0.39 6.85
C MET A 87 9.17 -0.54 7.96
N ARG A 88 9.41 -0.15 9.20
CA ARG A 88 8.89 -0.84 10.39
C ARG A 88 8.26 0.15 11.34
N PHE A 89 7.19 -0.30 11.99
CA PHE A 89 6.37 0.52 12.86
C PHE A 89 6.27 -0.13 14.22
N ALA A 90 6.45 0.67 15.26
CA ALA A 90 6.28 0.25 16.63
C ALA A 90 5.52 1.34 17.40
N LYS A 91 5.24 1.06 18.68
CA LYS A 91 4.72 2.09 19.58
C LYS A 91 5.83 3.10 19.85
N GLY A 92 5.62 4.35 19.43
CA GLY A 92 6.53 5.44 19.73
C GLY A 92 7.57 5.75 18.65
N TYR A 93 7.67 4.93 17.60
CA TYR A 93 8.52 5.26 16.46
C TYR A 93 8.11 4.54 15.16
N ALA A 94 8.58 5.10 14.05
CA ALA A 94 8.65 4.46 12.74
C ALA A 94 10.07 4.60 12.20
N GLU A 95 10.58 3.57 11.54
CA GLU A 95 11.89 3.60 10.89
C GLU A 95 11.78 3.19 9.42
N CYS A 96 12.67 3.71 8.59
CA CYS A 96 12.80 3.26 7.21
C CYS A 96 14.26 3.15 6.77
N GLU A 97 14.50 2.13 5.96
CA GLU A 97 15.76 1.89 5.25
C GLU A 97 15.42 1.84 3.77
N THR A 98 15.97 2.76 3.00
CA THR A 98 15.66 2.86 1.57
C THR A 98 16.91 3.02 0.74
N PHE A 99 16.79 2.64 -0.53
CA PHE A 99 17.75 2.96 -1.57
C PHE A 99 16.98 3.56 -2.74
N ASN A 100 17.41 4.73 -3.22
CA ASN A 100 16.93 5.34 -4.45
C ASN A 100 18.10 5.45 -5.44
N ALA A 101 17.82 5.26 -6.74
CA ALA A 101 18.83 5.29 -7.78
C ALA A 101 19.57 6.63 -7.88
N ARG A 102 18.91 7.74 -7.57
CA ARG A 102 19.48 9.10 -7.54
C ARG A 102 20.10 9.42 -6.18
N ASP A 103 19.36 9.18 -5.09
CA ASP A 103 19.70 9.70 -3.77
C ASP A 103 20.52 8.71 -2.91
N GLY A 104 20.72 7.49 -3.40
CA GLY A 104 21.49 6.45 -2.70
C GLY A 104 20.74 5.89 -1.50
N ARG A 105 21.49 5.45 -0.47
CA ARG A 105 20.92 4.88 0.75
C ARG A 105 20.46 5.97 1.71
N ILE A 106 19.25 5.81 2.24
CA ILE A 106 18.67 6.67 3.26
C ILE A 106 18.23 5.79 4.44
N SER A 107 18.64 6.17 5.65
CA SER A 107 18.18 5.60 6.91
C SER A 107 17.52 6.73 7.71
N GLN A 108 16.29 6.51 8.14
CA GLN A 108 15.53 7.48 8.92
C GLN A 108 14.78 6.79 10.05
N GLU A 109 14.70 7.48 11.18
CA GLU A 109 13.85 7.14 12.32
C GLU A 109 13.03 8.38 12.68
N LEU A 110 11.76 8.16 13.02
CA LEU A 110 10.79 9.18 13.37
C LEU A 110 10.12 8.79 14.68
N GLU A 111 10.17 9.65 15.69
CA GLU A 111 9.36 9.52 16.90
C GLU A 111 7.88 9.74 16.58
N THR A 112 7.01 8.93 17.17
CA THR A 112 5.56 9.04 17.02
C THR A 112 4.88 9.13 18.38
N ASP A 113 3.78 9.87 18.47
CA ASP A 113 3.03 10.01 19.75
C ASP A 113 2.43 8.68 20.26
N GLY A 114 2.45 7.64 19.43
CA GLY A 114 1.95 6.33 19.77
C GLY A 114 2.06 5.36 18.60
N GLN A 115 1.15 4.39 18.55
CA GLN A 115 1.04 3.46 17.43
C GLN A 115 0.55 4.21 16.19
N VAL A 116 1.27 4.07 15.07
CA VAL A 116 0.80 4.56 13.76
C VAL A 116 -0.47 3.81 13.40
N GLY A 117 -1.53 4.53 13.01
CA GLY A 117 -2.83 3.95 12.68
C GLY A 117 -2.93 3.41 11.25
N TRP A 118 -2.12 3.94 10.33
CA TRP A 118 -2.16 3.56 8.92
C TRP A 118 -0.86 3.88 8.19
N LEU A 119 -0.47 3.02 7.23
CA LEU A 119 0.53 3.34 6.23
C LEU A 119 -0.11 3.29 4.84
N GLN A 120 -0.07 4.41 4.13
CA GLN A 120 -0.49 4.46 2.75
C GLN A 120 0.66 4.07 1.81
N SER A 121 0.79 2.78 1.49
CA SER A 121 1.88 2.24 0.65
C SER A 121 1.66 2.39 -0.86
N HIS A 122 0.53 2.96 -1.27
CA HIS A 122 0.16 3.32 -2.64
C HIS A 122 -0.24 2.22 -3.66
N PRO A 123 -0.72 1.03 -3.25
CA PRO A 123 -1.71 0.26 -4.02
C PRO A 123 -3.13 0.77 -3.77
N ILE A 124 -4.02 0.70 -4.75
CA ILE A 124 -5.44 1.12 -4.62
C ILE A 124 -6.22 0.20 -3.68
N ILE A 125 -5.88 -1.09 -3.61
CA ILE A 125 -6.40 -2.00 -2.58
C ILE A 125 -6.07 -1.49 -1.17
N GLY A 126 -4.98 -0.73 -0.99
CA GLY A 126 -4.67 -0.02 0.25
C GLY A 126 -5.78 0.96 0.63
N ASP A 127 -6.30 1.74 -0.32
CA ASP A 127 -7.41 2.68 -0.08
C ASP A 127 -8.69 1.93 0.35
N ALA A 128 -8.96 0.77 -0.24
CA ALA A 128 -10.09 -0.06 0.16
C ALA A 128 -9.91 -0.63 1.58
N LEU A 129 -8.67 -0.99 1.96
CA LEU A 129 -8.36 -1.46 3.32
C LEU A 129 -8.43 -0.33 4.35
N LEU A 130 -8.04 0.89 4.00
CA LEU A 130 -8.15 2.08 4.86
C LEU A 130 -9.59 2.30 5.35
N MET A 131 -10.59 1.90 4.56
CA MET A 131 -12.01 2.01 4.96
C MET A 131 -12.35 1.20 6.23
N ARG A 132 -11.49 0.26 6.66
CA ARG A 132 -11.64 -0.41 7.96
C ARG A 132 -11.51 0.54 9.15
N LEU A 133 -10.83 1.67 8.98
CA LEU A 133 -10.69 2.70 10.02
C LEU A 133 -11.89 3.64 10.08
N TYR A 134 -12.83 3.55 9.13
CA TYR A 134 -14.00 4.41 9.11
C TYR A 134 -14.98 4.01 10.24
N PRO A 135 -15.37 4.95 11.13
CA PRO A 135 -16.31 4.69 12.21
C PRO A 135 -17.75 4.63 11.66
N LEU A 136 -18.22 3.44 11.33
CA LEU A 136 -19.54 3.22 10.72
C LEU A 136 -20.70 3.76 11.57
N GLU A 137 -20.54 3.79 12.90
CA GLU A 137 -21.50 4.35 13.85
C GLU A 137 -21.74 5.86 13.68
N GLN A 138 -20.82 6.57 13.04
CA GLN A 138 -20.97 8.00 12.76
C GLN A 138 -21.88 8.27 11.54
N GLY A 139 -22.39 7.21 10.90
CA GLY A 139 -23.21 7.33 9.69
C GLY A 139 -22.38 7.78 8.47
N PRO A 140 -23.00 8.06 7.32
CA PRO A 140 -22.30 8.54 6.13
C PRO A 140 -21.84 10.00 6.28
N VAL A 141 -20.66 10.34 5.74
CA VAL A 141 -20.20 11.73 5.61
C VAL A 141 -20.94 12.40 4.45
N PHE A 142 -21.80 13.37 4.76
CA PHE A 142 -22.33 14.31 3.76
C PHE A 142 -21.46 15.57 3.78
N THR A 143 -20.82 15.87 2.65
CA THR A 143 -20.21 17.19 2.42
C THR A 143 -21.23 18.03 1.67
N HIS A 144 -21.53 19.22 2.20
CA HIS A 144 -22.37 20.22 1.54
C HIS A 144 -21.59 20.98 0.46
#